data_AF-A0A9D7BRE1-F1
#
_entry.id   AF-A0A9D7BRE1-F1
#
_cell.length_a   1.000
_cell.length_b   1.000
_cell.length_c   1.000
_cell.angle_alpha   90.00
_cell.angle_beta   90.00
_cell.angle_gamma   90.00
#
_symmetry.space_group_name_H-M   'P 1'
#
loop_
_entity.id
_entity.type
_entity.pdbx_description
1 polymer ?
#
loop_
_entity_poly.entity_id
_entity_poly.type
_entity_poly.pdbx_seq_one_letter_code
_entity_poly.pdbx_strand_id
1 'polypeptide(L)'
;MYLYEVMKDIYKQNHDHKNALAALNAYDSLELAYNAINKSSELEILEKKSSDAKQDRQLKNEKYFKDILLGCLVIIIMLLGFFIKLSKANKEKRLLAEKETVRIKGEITHLTKQLDEKSKAAVDLSKFNLNERQLEIVKYIKEGKSNKEMADLMFISENTVKYHLKNIYEILQIENRMMIK
;
A
#
# COMPACT_ATOMS: atom_id res chain seq x y z
N MET A 1 25.59 76.41 -0.99
CA MET A 1 25.95 75.95 -2.34
C MET A 1 25.89 77.12 -3.32
N TYR A 2 24.71 77.66 -3.64
CA TYR A 2 24.53 78.84 -4.52
C TYR A 2 25.41 80.06 -4.18
N LEU A 3 25.57 80.38 -2.90
CA LEU A 3 26.43 81.50 -2.47
C LEU A 3 27.90 81.35 -2.92
N TYR A 4 28.49 80.17 -2.74
CA TYR A 4 29.89 79.92 -3.12
C TYR A 4 30.06 79.84 -4.65
N GLU A 5 29.03 79.37 -5.35
CA GLU A 5 28.97 79.38 -6.81
C GLU A 5 29.01 80.81 -7.37
N VAL A 6 28.18 81.70 -6.80
CA VAL A 6 28.15 83.12 -7.16
C VAL A 6 29.44 83.83 -6.77
N MET A 7 29.99 83.57 -5.57
CA MET A 7 31.25 84.16 -5.11
C MET A 7 32.43 83.76 -6.01
N LYS A 8 32.50 82.50 -6.43
CA LYS A 8 33.51 82.01 -7.39
C LYS A 8 33.48 82.83 -8.67
N ASP A 9 32.30 83.06 -9.24
CA ASP A 9 32.16 83.81 -10.49
C ASP A 9 32.50 85.29 -10.33
N ILE A 10 32.12 85.90 -9.21
CA ILE A 10 32.48 87.29 -8.87
C ILE A 10 34.01 87.45 -8.70
N TYR A 11 34.66 86.57 -7.93
CA TYR A 11 36.12 86.64 -7.75
C TYR A 11 36.87 86.38 -9.04
N LYS A 12 36.35 85.51 -9.91
CA LYS A 12 36.92 85.24 -11.23
C LYS A 12 36.82 86.45 -12.16
N GLN A 13 35.70 87.19 -12.14
CA GLN A 13 35.53 88.43 -12.91
C GLN A 13 36.44 89.56 -12.42
N ASN A 14 36.72 89.61 -11.12
CA ASN A 14 37.60 90.60 -10.50
C ASN A 14 39.10 90.22 -10.55
N HIS A 15 39.48 89.17 -11.29
CA HIS A 15 40.84 88.63 -11.37
C HIS A 15 41.46 88.22 -10.01
N ASP A 16 40.63 87.98 -8.99
CA ASP A 16 41.05 87.51 -7.67
C ASP A 16 41.09 85.96 -7.65
N HIS A 17 42.13 85.43 -8.28
CA HIS A 17 42.29 84.00 -8.48
C HIS A 17 42.39 83.20 -7.16
N LYS A 18 42.92 83.81 -6.10
CA LYS A 18 43.09 83.14 -4.80
C LYS A 18 41.74 82.90 -4.12
N ASN A 19 40.91 83.93 -4.06
CA ASN A 19 39.58 83.82 -3.45
C ASN A 19 38.62 83.02 -4.35
N ALA A 20 38.75 83.10 -5.66
CA ALA A 20 38.02 82.24 -6.59
C ALA A 20 38.30 80.74 -6.36
N LEU A 21 39.57 80.38 -6.16
CA LEU A 21 39.96 79.00 -5.85
C LEU A 21 39.45 78.55 -4.47
N ALA A 22 39.53 79.43 -3.46
CA ALA A 22 38.99 79.13 -2.14
C ALA A 22 37.47 78.91 -2.17
N ALA A 23 36.74 79.74 -2.91
CA ALA A 23 35.30 79.61 -3.09
C ALA A 23 34.92 78.32 -3.85
N LEU A 24 35.71 77.94 -4.87
CA LEU A 24 35.53 76.68 -5.60
C LEU A 24 35.73 75.46 -4.70
N ASN A 25 36.84 75.40 -3.95
CA ASN A 25 37.10 74.28 -3.05
C ASN A 25 36.03 74.15 -1.96
N ALA A 26 35.52 75.28 -1.45
CA ALA A 26 34.43 75.31 -0.49
C ALA A 26 33.10 74.84 -1.11
N TYR A 27 32.82 75.22 -2.36
CA TYR A 27 31.66 74.75 -3.10
C TYR A 27 31.72 73.23 -3.31
N ASP A 28 32.83 72.71 -3.84
CA ASP A 28 33.00 71.27 -4.13
C ASP A 28 32.89 70.41 -2.87
N SER A 29 33.52 70.85 -1.77
CA SER A 29 33.43 70.15 -0.48
C SER A 29 32.00 70.12 0.07
N LEU A 30 31.25 71.21 -0.10
CA LEU A 30 29.86 71.32 0.36
C LEU A 30 28.91 70.49 -0.53
N GLU A 31 29.14 70.45 -1.83
CA GLU A 31 28.40 69.61 -2.77
C GLU A 31 28.60 68.12 -2.47
N LEU A 32 29.85 67.70 -2.23
CA LEU A 32 30.18 66.33 -1.84
C LEU A 32 29.49 65.93 -0.54
N ALA A 33 29.52 66.80 0.48
CA ALA A 33 28.86 66.54 1.76
C ALA A 33 27.34 66.45 1.61
N TYR A 34 26.72 67.37 0.85
CA TYR A 34 25.28 67.37 0.60
C TYR A 34 24.82 66.11 -0.14
N ASN A 35 25.52 65.73 -1.21
CA ASN A 35 25.21 64.54 -2.00
C ASN A 35 25.37 63.26 -1.18
N ALA A 36 26.40 63.16 -0.34
CA ALA A 36 26.61 62.03 0.56
C ALA A 36 25.46 61.88 1.59
N ILE A 37 25.03 62.98 2.21
CA ILE A 37 23.93 62.99 3.18
C ILE A 37 22.62 62.58 2.53
N ASN A 38 22.27 63.17 1.38
CA ASN A 38 21.03 62.82 0.68
C ASN A 38 21.03 61.36 0.24
N LYS A 39 22.15 60.87 -0.30
CA LYS A 39 22.25 59.47 -0.70
C LYS A 39 22.11 58.53 0.49
N SER A 40 22.68 58.88 1.65
CA SER A 40 22.53 58.12 2.90
C SER A 40 21.08 58.09 3.38
N SER A 41 20.38 59.21 3.34
CA SER A 41 18.96 59.30 3.73
C SER A 41 18.05 58.47 2.82
N GLU A 42 18.28 58.53 1.50
CA GLU A 42 17.58 57.67 0.54
C GLU A 42 17.84 56.18 0.80
N LEU A 43 19.10 55.81 1.10
CA LEU A 43 19.47 54.45 1.42
C LEU A 43 18.75 53.95 2.68
N GLU A 44 18.68 54.76 3.74
CA GLU A 44 17.99 54.40 4.98
C GLU A 44 16.49 54.15 4.75
N ILE A 45 15.82 55.00 3.97
CA ILE A 45 14.42 54.83 3.61
C ILE A 45 14.21 53.54 2.79
N LEU A 46 15.13 53.26 1.87
CA LEU A 46 15.07 52.08 1.02
C LEU A 46 15.33 50.78 1.81
N GLU A 47 16.29 50.80 2.73
CA GLU A 47 16.57 49.70 3.65
C GLU A 47 15.36 49.42 4.55
N LYS A 48 14.75 50.46 5.12
CA LYS A 48 13.53 50.34 5.91
C LYS A 48 12.39 49.71 5.11
N LYS A 49 12.11 50.20 3.90
CA LYS A 49 11.09 49.61 3.00
C LYS A 49 11.40 48.15 2.66
N SER A 50 12.68 47.81 2.45
CA SER A 50 13.11 46.43 2.20
C SER A 50 12.90 45.55 3.43
N SER A 51 13.22 46.06 4.62
CA SER A 51 13.04 45.38 5.90
C SER A 51 11.56 45.13 6.19
N ASP A 52 10.72 46.16 6.09
CA ASP A 52 9.27 46.08 6.28
C ASP A 52 8.65 45.07 5.30
N ALA A 53 9.04 45.12 4.02
CA ALA A 53 8.56 44.17 3.01
C ALA A 53 9.00 42.72 3.29
N LYS A 54 10.21 42.52 3.82
CA LYS A 54 10.69 41.19 4.25
C LYS A 54 9.89 40.69 5.46
N GLN A 55 9.64 41.53 6.45
CA GLN A 55 8.86 41.19 7.64
C GLN A 55 7.41 40.84 7.26
N ASP A 56 6.76 41.65 6.42
CA ASP A 56 5.41 41.36 5.92
C ASP A 56 5.33 40.04 5.16
N ARG A 57 6.35 39.75 4.34
CA ARG A 57 6.45 38.47 3.63
C ARG A 57 6.61 37.31 4.61
N GLN A 58 7.42 37.45 5.66
CA GLN A 58 7.57 36.43 6.71
C GLN A 58 6.26 36.18 7.44
N LEU A 59 5.56 37.23 7.86
CA LEU A 59 4.25 37.12 8.53
C LEU A 59 3.21 36.42 7.64
N LYS A 60 3.16 36.76 6.34
CA LYS A 60 2.29 36.08 5.38
C LYS A 60 2.66 34.61 5.24
N ASN A 61 3.95 34.28 5.11
CA ASN A 61 4.43 32.91 4.99
C ASN A 61 4.08 32.07 6.23
N GLU A 62 4.25 32.61 7.44
CA GLU A 62 3.85 31.92 8.66
C GLU A 62 2.35 31.65 8.70
N LYS A 63 1.54 32.62 8.26
CA LYS A 63 0.09 32.44 8.15
C LYS A 63 -0.27 31.33 7.16
N TYR A 64 0.29 31.37 5.94
CA TYR A 64 0.06 30.32 4.93
C TYR A 64 0.46 28.95 5.43
N PHE A 65 1.60 28.85 6.14
CA PHE A 65 2.05 27.58 6.71
C PHE A 65 1.05 27.01 7.73
N LYS A 66 0.53 27.87 8.63
CA LYS A 66 -0.51 27.47 9.60
C LYS A 66 -1.81 27.04 8.92
N ASP A 67 -2.24 27.76 7.88
CA ASP A 67 -3.45 27.43 7.13
C ASP A 67 -3.31 26.06 6.41
N ILE A 68 -2.14 25.78 5.83
CA ILE A 68 -1.83 24.48 5.22
C ILE A 68 -1.86 23.37 6.26
N LEU A 69 -1.23 23.57 7.43
CA LEU A 69 -1.23 22.58 8.52
C LEU A 69 -2.64 22.26 9.01
N LEU A 70 -3.50 23.27 9.17
CA LEU A 70 -4.90 23.07 9.56
C LEU A 70 -5.65 22.23 8.51
N GLY A 71 -5.45 22.52 7.23
CA GLY A 71 -6.02 21.72 6.14
C GLY A 71 -5.57 20.26 6.18
N CYS A 72 -4.27 20.00 6.37
CA CYS A 72 -3.74 18.65 6.52
C CYS A 72 -4.35 17.93 7.73
N LEU A 73 -4.54 18.60 8.87
CA LEU A 73 -5.17 18.03 10.05
C LEU A 73 -6.60 17.58 9.75
N VAL A 74 -7.41 18.43 9.11
CA VAL A 74 -8.79 18.09 8.74
C VAL A 74 -8.83 16.87 7.80
N ILE A 75 -7.92 16.81 6.83
CA ILE A 75 -7.80 15.66 5.92
C ILE A 75 -7.43 14.39 6.69
N ILE A 76 -6.48 14.46 7.63
CA ILE A 76 -6.10 13.33 8.48
C ILE A 76 -7.29 12.82 9.30
N ILE A 77 -8.09 13.72 9.90
CA ILE A 77 -9.29 13.34 10.65
C ILE A 77 -10.32 12.66 9.74
N MET A 78 -10.56 13.19 8.54
CA MET A 78 -11.45 12.56 7.56
C MET A 78 -10.97 11.16 7.16
N LEU A 79 -9.67 10.99 6.91
CA LEU A 79 -9.06 9.70 6.58
C LEU A 79 -9.14 8.71 7.75
N LEU A 80 -8.92 9.15 8.98
CA LEU A 80 -9.09 8.32 10.17
C LEU A 80 -10.54 7.86 10.34
N GLY A 81 -11.51 8.76 10.15
CA GLY A 81 -12.94 8.41 10.17
C GLY A 81 -13.30 7.38 9.11
N PHE A 82 -12.81 7.57 7.88
CA PHE A 82 -12.97 6.62 6.79
C PHE A 82 -12.35 5.26 7.11
N PHE A 83 -11.13 5.25 7.64
CA PHE A 83 -10.42 4.04 8.04
C PHE A 83 -11.16 3.27 9.15
N ILE A 84 -11.67 3.97 10.16
CA ILE A 84 -12.48 3.36 11.23
C ILE A 84 -13.74 2.73 10.64
N LYS A 85 -14.47 3.44 9.77
CA LYS A 85 -15.67 2.90 9.09
C LYS A 85 -15.34 1.64 8.27
N LEU A 86 -14.25 1.66 7.51
CA LEU A 86 -13.79 0.51 6.73
C LEU A 86 -13.40 -0.67 7.63
N SER A 87 -12.71 -0.39 8.74
CA SER A 87 -12.30 -1.42 9.70
C SER A 87 -13.50 -2.10 10.37
N LYS A 88 -14.57 -1.36 10.70
CA LYS A 88 -15.82 -1.92 11.24
C LYS A 88 -16.54 -2.78 10.20
N ALA A 89 -16.72 -2.27 8.99
CA ALA A 89 -17.36 -3.02 7.91
C ALA A 89 -16.62 -4.33 7.58
N ASN A 90 -15.28 -4.30 7.61
CA ASN A 90 -14.47 -5.50 7.41
C ASN A 90 -14.56 -6.49 8.58
N LYS A 91 -14.71 -6.03 9.83
CA LYS A 91 -14.94 -6.91 10.99
C LYS A 91 -16.28 -7.63 10.90
N GLU A 92 -17.35 -6.91 10.54
CA GLU A 92 -18.67 -7.52 10.36
C GLU A 92 -18.63 -8.60 9.28
N LYS A 93 -18.08 -8.30 8.10
CA LYS A 93 -17.91 -9.28 7.02
C LYS A 93 -17.13 -10.52 7.45
N ARG A 94 -16.06 -10.35 8.24
CA ARG A 94 -15.27 -11.47 8.78
C ARG A 94 -16.07 -12.37 9.72
N LEU A 95 -16.88 -11.78 10.59
CA LEU A 95 -17.70 -12.53 11.55
C LEU A 95 -18.77 -13.37 10.85
N LEU A 96 -19.42 -12.83 9.80
CA LEU A 96 -20.36 -13.62 9.00
C LEU A 96 -19.65 -14.78 8.28
N ALA A 97 -18.49 -14.52 7.66
CA ALA A 97 -17.73 -15.55 6.97
C ALA A 97 -17.24 -16.66 7.92
N GLU A 98 -16.86 -16.31 9.16
CA GLU A 98 -16.48 -17.29 10.18
C GLU A 98 -17.67 -18.15 10.62
N LYS A 99 -18.85 -17.55 10.82
CA LYS A 99 -20.09 -18.29 11.12
C LYS A 99 -20.46 -19.26 9.99
N GLU A 100 -20.39 -18.82 8.73
CA GLU A 100 -20.63 -19.69 7.59
C GLU A 100 -19.62 -20.83 7.50
N THR A 101 -18.33 -20.54 7.73
CA THR A 101 -17.26 -21.54 7.73
C THR A 101 -17.49 -22.60 8.81
N VAL A 102 -17.89 -22.20 10.03
CA VAL A 102 -18.21 -23.12 11.13
C VAL A 102 -19.42 -23.99 10.77
N ARG A 103 -20.48 -23.41 10.20
CA ARG A 103 -21.66 -24.17 9.79
C ARG A 103 -21.32 -25.22 8.72
N ILE A 104 -20.60 -24.81 7.67
CA ILE A 104 -20.19 -25.68 6.57
C ILE A 104 -19.31 -26.82 7.09
N LYS A 105 -18.34 -26.52 7.99
CA LYS A 105 -17.52 -27.57 8.63
C LYS A 105 -18.37 -28.56 9.41
N GLY A 106 -19.40 -28.10 10.12
CA GLY A 106 -20.35 -28.97 10.82
C GLY A 106 -21.12 -29.88 9.88
N GLU A 107 -21.68 -29.33 8.80
CA GLU A 107 -22.39 -30.08 7.76
C GLU A 107 -21.49 -31.13 7.09
N ILE A 108 -20.27 -30.73 6.69
CA ILE A 108 -19.28 -31.65 6.12
C ILE A 108 -18.95 -32.77 7.10
N THR A 109 -18.70 -32.45 8.38
CA THR A 109 -18.36 -33.46 9.40
C THR A 109 -19.49 -34.48 9.57
N HIS A 110 -20.74 -34.01 9.58
CA HIS A 110 -21.91 -34.88 9.67
C HIS A 110 -22.06 -35.76 8.42
N LEU A 111 -21.92 -35.18 7.22
CA LEU A 111 -21.96 -35.92 5.95
C LEU A 111 -20.83 -36.96 5.85
N THR A 112 -19.61 -36.61 6.26
CA THR A 112 -18.48 -37.55 6.32
C THR A 112 -18.78 -38.69 7.27
N LYS A 113 -19.35 -38.41 8.46
CA LYS A 113 -19.75 -39.45 9.40
C LYS A 113 -20.84 -40.37 8.84
N GLN A 114 -21.84 -39.82 8.15
CA GLN A 114 -22.87 -40.62 7.48
C GLN A 114 -22.30 -41.49 6.34
N LEU A 115 -21.34 -40.96 5.58
CA LEU A 115 -20.62 -41.72 4.57
C LEU A 115 -19.76 -42.83 5.19
N ASP A 116 -19.09 -42.55 6.30
CA ASP A 116 -18.30 -43.53 7.04
C ASP A 116 -19.18 -44.62 7.67
N GLU A 117 -20.35 -44.28 8.22
CA GLU A 117 -21.30 -45.26 8.76
C GLU A 117 -21.90 -46.13 7.65
N LYS A 118 -22.22 -45.54 6.50
CA LYS A 118 -22.67 -46.27 5.31
C LYS A 118 -21.56 -47.13 4.69
N SER A 119 -20.30 -46.71 4.81
CA SER A 119 -19.12 -47.46 4.39
C SER A 119 -18.70 -48.54 5.39
N LYS A 120 -18.98 -48.36 6.69
CA LYS A 120 -18.72 -49.33 7.77
C LYS A 120 -19.79 -50.41 7.90
N ALA A 121 -20.89 -50.31 7.15
CA ALA A 121 -21.59 -51.49 6.68
C ALA A 121 -20.64 -52.23 5.74
N ALA A 122 -19.60 -52.86 6.32
CA ALA A 122 -18.68 -53.72 5.61
C ALA A 122 -19.55 -54.66 4.80
N VAL A 123 -19.35 -54.65 3.47
CA VAL A 123 -20.01 -55.60 2.58
C VAL A 123 -19.70 -56.96 3.16
N ASP A 124 -20.70 -57.57 3.76
CA ASP A 124 -20.58 -58.88 4.39
C ASP A 124 -20.46 -59.88 3.25
N LEU A 125 -19.22 -60.05 2.78
CA LEU A 125 -18.84 -60.91 1.67
C LEU A 125 -19.28 -62.36 1.92
N SER A 126 -19.58 -62.74 3.18
CA SER A 126 -20.11 -64.06 3.53
C SER A 126 -21.55 -64.28 3.05
N LYS A 127 -22.30 -63.21 2.74
CA LYS A 127 -23.64 -63.30 2.13
C LYS A 127 -23.61 -63.44 0.60
N PHE A 128 -22.46 -63.18 -0.02
CA PHE A 128 -22.32 -63.25 -1.46
C PHE A 128 -21.67 -64.57 -1.83
N ASN A 129 -22.31 -65.32 -2.73
CA ASN A 129 -21.88 -66.65 -3.15
C ASN A 129 -20.70 -66.57 -4.14
N LEU A 130 -19.61 -65.92 -3.73
CA LEU A 130 -18.39 -65.79 -4.50
C LEU A 130 -17.66 -67.13 -4.56
N ASN A 131 -17.12 -67.47 -5.73
CA ASN A 131 -16.28 -68.65 -5.85
C ASN A 131 -14.89 -68.41 -5.23
N GLU A 132 -14.15 -69.48 -4.99
CA GLU A 132 -12.84 -69.46 -4.33
C GLU A 132 -11.85 -68.51 -5.03
N ARG A 133 -11.83 -68.50 -6.37
CA ARG A 133 -10.99 -67.58 -7.16
C ARG A 133 -11.38 -66.12 -7.01
N GLN A 134 -12.68 -65.83 -6.90
CA GLN A 134 -13.17 -64.48 -6.67
C GLN A 134 -12.84 -63.99 -5.26
N LEU A 135 -12.90 -64.88 -4.25
CA LEU A 135 -12.49 -64.56 -2.88
C LEU A 135 -10.99 -64.25 -2.79
N GLU A 136 -10.14 -65.01 -3.49
CA GLU A 136 -8.71 -64.71 -3.62
C GLU A 136 -8.47 -63.32 -4.22
N ILE A 137 -9.19 -62.97 -5.29
CA ILE A 137 -9.09 -61.65 -5.93
C ILE A 137 -9.52 -60.54 -4.96
N VAL A 138 -10.64 -60.71 -4.25
CA VAL A 138 -11.11 -59.74 -3.25
C VAL A 138 -10.07 -59.53 -2.14
N LYS A 139 -9.41 -60.60 -1.68
CA LYS A 139 -8.32 -60.52 -0.70
C LYS A 139 -7.15 -59.69 -1.23
N TYR A 140 -6.68 -59.96 -2.45
CA TYR A 140 -5.58 -59.19 -3.04
C TYR A 140 -5.94 -57.72 -3.31
N ILE A 141 -7.22 -57.40 -3.59
CA ILE A 141 -7.70 -56.02 -3.69
C ILE A 141 -7.55 -55.30 -2.34
N LYS A 142 -7.96 -55.94 -1.24
CA LYS A 142 -7.82 -55.41 0.14
C LYS A 142 -6.35 -55.19 0.53
N GLU A 143 -5.46 -56.03 0.02
CA GLU A 143 -4.01 -55.88 0.18
C GLU A 143 -3.39 -54.83 -0.76
N GLY A 144 -4.19 -54.18 -1.62
CA GLY A 144 -3.74 -53.09 -2.50
C GLY A 144 -3.06 -53.53 -3.80
N LYS A 145 -3.15 -54.82 -4.18
CA LYS A 145 -2.45 -55.36 -5.37
C LYS A 145 -3.06 -54.87 -6.69
N SER A 146 -2.24 -54.43 -7.63
CA SER A 146 -2.67 -54.10 -8.99
C SER A 146 -3.16 -55.33 -9.77
N ASN A 147 -3.89 -55.12 -10.87
CA ASN A 147 -4.38 -56.23 -11.69
C ASN A 147 -3.24 -57.08 -12.26
N LYS A 148 -2.11 -56.45 -12.58
CA LYS A 148 -0.90 -57.12 -13.03
C LYS A 148 -0.31 -58.00 -11.92
N GLU A 149 -0.16 -57.46 -10.71
CA GLU A 149 0.34 -58.25 -9.57
C GLU A 149 -0.60 -59.42 -9.23
N MET A 150 -1.92 -59.23 -9.30
CA MET A 150 -2.88 -60.32 -9.09
C MET A 150 -2.76 -61.40 -10.18
N ALA A 151 -2.57 -60.99 -11.44
CA ALA A 151 -2.37 -61.90 -12.56
C ALA A 151 -1.12 -62.77 -12.36
N ASP A 152 -0.01 -62.14 -11.93
CA ASP A 152 1.25 -62.82 -11.63
C ASP A 152 1.10 -63.77 -10.42
N LEU A 153 0.42 -63.36 -9.35
CA LEU A 153 0.21 -64.16 -8.13
C LEU A 153 -0.71 -65.37 -8.36
N MET A 154 -1.70 -65.24 -9.24
CA MET A 154 -2.69 -66.28 -9.52
C MET A 154 -2.34 -67.12 -10.77
N PHE A 155 -1.22 -66.82 -11.44
CA PHE A 155 -0.78 -67.47 -12.69
C PHE A 155 -1.83 -67.41 -13.81
N ILE A 156 -2.49 -66.26 -13.98
CA ILE A 156 -3.50 -66.00 -15.03
C ILE A 156 -3.18 -64.72 -15.79
N SER A 157 -3.91 -64.42 -16.86
CA SER A 157 -3.75 -63.15 -17.59
C SER A 157 -4.42 -61.98 -16.86
N GLU A 158 -3.91 -60.76 -17.06
CA GLU A 158 -4.55 -59.53 -16.55
C GLU A 158 -6.00 -59.38 -17.08
N ASN A 159 -6.27 -59.86 -18.29
CA ASN A 159 -7.62 -59.86 -18.87
C ASN A 159 -8.57 -60.81 -18.11
N THR A 160 -8.06 -61.96 -17.65
CA THR A 160 -8.80 -62.89 -16.81
C THR A 160 -9.12 -62.26 -15.45
N VAL A 161 -8.17 -61.53 -14.85
CA VAL A 161 -8.41 -60.75 -13.62
C VAL A 161 -9.51 -59.70 -13.84
N LYS A 162 -9.46 -58.94 -14.94
CA LYS A 162 -10.50 -57.95 -15.29
C LYS A 162 -11.88 -58.59 -15.46
N TYR A 163 -11.94 -59.78 -16.06
CA TYR A 163 -13.17 -60.54 -16.20
C TYR A 163 -13.75 -60.93 -14.82
N HIS A 164 -12.92 -61.49 -13.93
CA HIS A 164 -13.35 -61.82 -12.58
C HIS A 164 -13.79 -60.58 -11.78
N LEU A 165 -13.07 -59.46 -11.90
CA LEU A 165 -13.44 -58.19 -11.27
C LEU A 165 -14.82 -57.70 -11.72
N LYS A 166 -15.13 -57.80 -13.02
CA LYS A 166 -16.46 -57.44 -13.54
C LYS A 166 -17.55 -58.28 -12.87
N ASN A 167 -17.37 -59.60 -12.82
CA ASN A 167 -18.34 -60.50 -12.19
C ASN A 167 -18.47 -60.22 -10.68
N ILE A 168 -17.37 -59.89 -10.00
CA ILE A 168 -17.39 -59.51 -8.58
C ILE A 168 -18.18 -58.21 -8.38
N TYR A 169 -17.99 -57.21 -9.23
CA TYR A 169 -18.73 -55.95 -9.16
C TYR A 169 -20.23 -56.15 -9.38
N GLU A 170 -20.61 -57.02 -10.33
CA GLU A 170 -22.01 -57.40 -10.56
C GLU A 170 -22.61 -58.13 -9.36
N ILE A 171 -21.89 -59.09 -8.77
CA ILE A 171 -22.36 -59.86 -7.60
C ILE A 171 -22.49 -58.96 -6.37
N LEU A 172 -21.54 -58.06 -6.14
CA LEU A 172 -21.50 -57.16 -4.99
C LEU A 172 -22.31 -55.87 -5.19
N GLN A 173 -22.86 -55.64 -6.40
CA GLN A 173 -23.58 -54.42 -6.79
C GLN A 173 -22.80 -53.13 -6.51
N ILE A 174 -21.52 -53.13 -6.84
CA ILE A 174 -20.62 -51.99 -6.67
C ILE A 174 -20.06 -51.56 -8.03
N GLU A 175 -19.73 -50.28 -8.17
CA GLU A 175 -19.26 -49.73 -9.45
C GLU A 175 -17.74 -49.58 -9.51
N ASN A 176 -17.06 -49.57 -8.36
CA ASN A 176 -15.64 -49.24 -8.30
C ASN A 176 -14.89 -50.13 -7.30
N ARG A 177 -13.69 -50.56 -7.70
CA ARG A 177 -12.68 -51.22 -6.86
C ARG A 177 -12.52 -50.59 -5.48
N MET A 178 -12.56 -49.25 -5.38
CA MET A 178 -12.37 -48.54 -4.10
C MET A 178 -13.46 -48.81 -3.07
N MET A 179 -14.63 -49.30 -3.50
CA MET A 179 -15.72 -49.72 -2.62
C MET A 179 -15.47 -51.10 -2.00
N ILE A 180 -14.49 -51.86 -2.53
CA ILE A 180 -13.97 -53.08 -1.91
C ILE A 180 -12.85 -52.65 -0.94
N LYS A 181 -13.22 -52.23 0.26
CA LYS A 181 -12.31 -51.98 1.39
C LYS A 181 -12.71 -52.82 2.59
#